data_AF-A0A7Y5LEP7-F1
#
_entry.id   AF-A0A7Y5LEP7-F1
#
_cell.length_a   1.000
_cell.length_b   1.000
_cell.length_c   1.000
_cell.angle_alpha   90.00
_cell.angle_beta   90.00
_cell.angle_gamma   90.00
#
_symmetry.space_group_name_H-M   'P 1'
#
loop_
_entity.id
_entity.type
_entity.pdbx_description
1 polymer ?
#
loop_
_entity_poly.entity_id
_entity_poly.type
_entity_poly.pdbx_seq_one_letter_code
_entity_poly.pdbx_strand_id
1 'polypeptide(L)' 'HLYKLTNIIKSDNVKLIGYQPYFSDQAPKSLASQTGASAIKLATSVGCIEGVYTYFDVFDYNLKQIIAVLKSDN' A
#
# COMPACT_ATOMS: atom_id res chain seq x y z
N HIS A 1 4.94 -18.71 5.34
CA HIS A 1 5.50 -17.34 5.14
C HIS A 1 4.63 -16.21 5.68
N LEU A 2 3.32 -16.11 5.35
CA LEU A 2 2.48 -14.99 5.79
C LEU A 2 2.43 -14.77 7.31
N TYR A 3 2.38 -15.83 8.12
CA TYR A 3 2.38 -15.71 9.59
C TYR A 3 3.57 -14.91 10.14
N LYS A 4 4.77 -15.14 9.59
CA LYS A 4 5.98 -14.38 9.96
C LYS A 4 5.81 -12.90 9.65
N LEU A 5 5.22 -12.59 8.49
CA LEU A 5 4.98 -11.21 8.06
C LEU A 5 3.91 -10.52 8.93
N THR A 6 2.83 -11.23 9.29
CA THR A 6 1.83 -10.74 10.25
C THR A 6 2.47 -10.33 11.58
N ASN A 7 3.38 -11.15 12.11
CA ASN A 7 4.09 -10.85 13.36
C ASN A 7 4.99 -9.61 13.22
N ILE A 8 5.74 -9.49 12.13
CA ILE A 8 6.60 -8.31 11.86
C ILE A 8 5.74 -7.04 11.79
N ILE A 9 4.63 -7.06 11.03
CA ILE A 9 3.75 -5.89 10.89
C ILE A 9 3.23 -5.44 12.25
N LYS A 10 2.83 -6.39 13.12
CA LYS A 10 2.34 -6.09 14.47
C LYS A 10 3.45 -5.60 15.40
N SER A 11 4.61 -6.26 15.42
CA SER A 11 5.72 -5.90 16.32
C SER A 11 6.29 -4.53 16.01
N ASP A 12 6.40 -4.21 14.73
CA ASP A 12 7.05 -2.99 14.26
C ASP A 12 6.03 -1.84 14.12
N ASN A 13 4.77 -2.06 14.53
CA ASN A 13 3.67 -1.12 14.42
C ASN A 13 3.50 -0.53 13.01
N VAL A 14 3.71 -1.37 11.99
CA VAL A 14 3.59 -0.97 10.59
C VAL A 14 2.16 -0.55 10.31
N LYS A 15 1.99 0.69 9.87
CA LYS A 15 0.67 1.28 9.59
C LYS A 15 0.17 0.99 8.18
N LEU A 16 1.09 0.72 7.25
CA LEU A 16 0.78 0.78 5.83
C LEU A 16 1.51 -0.30 5.03
N ILE A 17 0.78 -1.01 4.19
CA ILE A 17 1.24 -2.07 3.28
C ILE A 17 1.06 -1.59 1.85
N GLY A 18 2.15 -1.25 1.18
CA GLY A 18 2.15 -0.90 -0.25
C GLY A 18 2.19 -2.15 -1.14
N TYR A 19 1.35 -2.21 -2.17
CA TYR A 19 1.38 -3.28 -3.17
C TYR A 19 1.28 -2.74 -4.60
N GLN A 20 1.86 -3.48 -5.54
CA GLN A 20 1.92 -3.11 -6.95
C GLN A 20 0.63 -3.49 -7.73
N PRO A 21 0.34 -2.87 -8.89
CA PRO A 21 -0.94 -3.02 -9.56
C PRO A 21 -1.10 -4.34 -10.35
N TYR A 22 -0.01 -5.04 -10.63
CA TYR A 22 0.00 -6.19 -11.57
C TYR A 22 -0.37 -7.55 -10.94
N PHE A 23 -0.45 -7.62 -9.61
CA PHE A 23 -0.76 -8.86 -8.89
C PHE A 23 -2.05 -8.71 -8.08
N SER A 24 -2.62 -9.85 -7.68
CA SER A 24 -3.79 -9.87 -6.80
C SER A 24 -3.53 -9.12 -5.49
N ASP A 25 -4.51 -8.33 -5.07
CA ASP A 25 -4.49 -7.59 -3.81
C ASP A 25 -4.96 -8.41 -2.61
N GLN A 26 -5.31 -9.69 -2.82
CA GLN A 26 -5.88 -10.56 -1.78
C GLN A 26 -4.93 -10.76 -0.60
N ALA A 27 -3.65 -11.04 -0.85
CA ALA A 27 -2.67 -11.23 0.22
C ALA A 27 -2.39 -9.92 1.00
N PRO A 28 -2.10 -8.77 0.34
CA PRO A 28 -1.99 -7.48 1.02
C PRO A 28 -3.22 -7.12 1.86
N LYS A 29 -4.44 -7.28 1.32
CA LYS A 29 -5.68 -6.99 2.04
C LYS A 29 -5.93 -7.93 3.22
N SER A 30 -5.59 -9.22 3.07
CA SER A 30 -5.69 -10.19 4.16
C SER A 30 -4.73 -9.84 5.30
N LEU A 31 -3.49 -9.44 4.99
CA LEU A 31 -2.53 -8.98 6.00
C LEU A 31 -3.01 -7.71 6.70
N ALA A 32 -3.49 -6.71 5.96
CA ALA A 32 -4.08 -5.49 6.51
C ALA A 32 -5.19 -5.81 7.52
N SER A 33 -6.16 -6.63 7.13
CA SER A 33 -7.27 -7.06 8.01
C SER A 33 -6.80 -7.76 9.30
N GLN A 34 -5.80 -8.63 9.20
CA GLN A 34 -5.28 -9.37 10.36
C GLN A 34 -4.41 -8.53 11.31
N THR A 35 -3.86 -7.42 10.82
CA THR A 35 -2.84 -6.63 11.52
C THR A 35 -3.34 -5.26 11.97
N GLY A 36 -4.44 -4.77 11.39
CA GLY A 36 -4.90 -3.40 11.57
C GLY A 36 -4.15 -2.37 10.74
N ALA A 37 -3.21 -2.80 9.88
CA ALA A 37 -2.58 -1.93 8.91
C ALA A 37 -3.52 -1.63 7.73
N SER A 38 -3.25 -0.54 7.01
CA SER A 38 -3.94 -0.22 5.75
C SER A 38 -3.17 -0.78 4.55
N ALA A 39 -3.86 -1.39 3.58
CA ALA A 39 -3.24 -1.81 2.32
C ALA A 39 -3.57 -0.82 1.19
N ILE A 40 -2.55 -0.22 0.57
CA ILE A 40 -2.72 0.71 -0.56
C ILE A 40 -2.00 0.21 -1.81
N LYS A 41 -2.63 0.48 -2.95
CA LYS A 41 -2.01 0.27 -4.26
C LYS A 41 -1.08 1.42 -4.56
N LEU A 42 0.14 1.11 -5.00
CA LEU A 42 1.14 2.10 -5.41
C LEU A 42 1.44 1.94 -6.90
N ALA A 43 1.58 3.07 -7.60
CA ALA A 43 2.12 3.10 -8.94
C ALA A 43 3.62 2.75 -8.90
N THR A 44 4.03 1.79 -9.71
CA THR A 44 5.43 1.32 -9.80
C THR A 44 6.14 1.83 -11.04
N SER A 45 5.41 2.35 -12.02
CA SER A 45 5.93 2.84 -13.29
C SER A 45 4.90 3.75 -13.98
N VAL A 46 5.33 4.43 -15.03
CA VAL A 46 4.42 5.16 -15.93
C VAL A 46 3.46 4.18 -16.62
N GLY A 47 2.18 4.54 -16.69
CA GLY A 47 1.14 3.76 -17.36
C GLY A 47 0.63 2.54 -16.59
N CYS A 48 1.11 2.29 -15.36
CA CYS A 48 0.66 1.13 -14.58
C CYS A 48 -0.72 1.31 -13.93
N ILE A 49 -1.16 2.56 -13.80
CA ILE A 49 -2.46 2.98 -13.25
C ILE A 49 -3.00 4.08 -14.17
N GLU A 50 -4.32 4.09 -14.37
CA GLU A 50 -4.99 5.15 -15.13
C GLU A 50 -4.71 6.53 -14.52
N GLY A 51 -4.36 7.51 -15.34
CA GLY A 51 -3.97 8.84 -14.89
C GLY A 51 -2.50 9.00 -14.48
N VAL A 52 -1.68 7.94 -14.59
CA VAL A 52 -0.22 8.01 -14.35
C VAL A 52 0.52 8.01 -15.68
N TYR A 53 0.86 9.18 -16.23
CA TYR A 53 1.45 9.32 -17.58
C TYR A 53 2.90 9.81 -17.58
N THR A 54 3.38 10.31 -16.44
CA THR A 54 4.74 10.78 -16.22
C THR A 54 5.28 10.23 -14.90
N TYR A 55 6.60 10.31 -14.70
CA TYR A 55 7.18 9.95 -13.41
C TYR A 55 6.72 10.88 -12.28
N PHE A 56 6.44 12.15 -12.57
CA PHE A 56 5.82 13.04 -11.59
C PHE A 56 4.46 12.50 -11.14
N ASP A 57 3.64 12.01 -12.08
CA ASP A 57 2.35 11.40 -11.73
C ASP A 57 2.49 10.15 -10.85
N VAL A 58 3.55 9.36 -11.03
CA VAL A 58 3.84 8.19 -10.16
C VAL A 58 4.03 8.66 -8.72
N PHE A 59 4.88 9.68 -8.52
CA PHE A 59 5.13 10.23 -7.19
C PHE A 59 3.89 10.91 -6.61
N ASP A 60 3.20 11.74 -7.39
CA ASP A 60 1.99 12.43 -6.95
C ASP A 60 0.88 11.45 -6.55
N TYR A 61 0.66 10.40 -7.36
CA TYR A 61 -0.30 9.35 -7.04
C TYR A 61 0.06 8.66 -5.72
N ASN A 62 1.31 8.19 -5.59
CA ASN A 62 1.77 7.46 -4.40
C ASN A 62 1.70 8.32 -3.13
N LEU A 63 2.14 9.58 -3.20
CA LEU A 63 2.06 10.52 -2.08
C LEU A 63 0.61 10.79 -1.67
N LYS A 64 -0.31 10.96 -2.63
CA LYS A 64 -1.75 11.12 -2.35
C LYS A 64 -2.30 9.91 -1.60
N GLN A 65 -1.97 8.68 -2.01
CA GLN A 65 -2.44 7.47 -1.33
C GLN A 65 -1.89 7.38 0.11
N ILE A 66 -0.61 7.66 0.31
CA ILE A 66 0.03 7.61 1.64
C ILE A 66 -0.58 8.68 2.56
N ILE A 67 -0.71 9.92 2.08
CA ILE A 67 -1.28 11.03 2.85
C ILE A 67 -2.74 10.75 3.23
N ALA A 68 -3.52 10.16 2.33
CA ALA A 68 -4.93 9.84 2.60
C ALA A 68 -5.07 8.90 3.81
N VAL A 69 -4.23 7.88 3.91
CA VAL A 69 -4.22 6.94 5.05
C VAL A 69 -3.71 7.62 6.32
N LEU A 70 -2.59 8.34 6.25
CA LEU A 70 -2.01 8.96 7.45
C LEU A 70 -2.89 10.06 8.04
N LYS A 71 -3.75 10.69 7.23
CA LYS A 71 -4.74 11.66 7.71
C LYS A 71 -5.99 11.03 8.31
N SER A 72 -6.36 9.81 7.91
CA SER A 72 -7.51 9.11 8.50
C SER A 72 -7.20 8.45 9.84
N ASP A 73 -5.91 8.30 10.18
CA ASP A 73 -5.44 7.75 11.45
C ASP A 73 -5.36 8.79 12.59
N ASN A 74 -5.64 10.08 12.30
CA ASN A 74 -5.72 11.19 13.26
C ASN A 74 -7.17 11.65 13.45
#